data_AF-A0A0N1INE1-F1
#
_entry.id   AF-A0A0N1INE1-F1
#
_cell.length_a   1.000
_cell.length_b   1.000
_cell.length_c   1.000
_cell.angle_alpha   90.00
_cell.angle_beta   90.00
_cell.angle_gamma   90.00
#
_symmetry.space_group_name_H-M   'P 1'
#
loop_
_entity.id
_entity.type
_entity.pdbx_description
1 polymer ?
#
loop_
_entity_poly.entity_id
_entity_poly.type
_entity_poly.pdbx_seq_one_letter_code
_entity_poly.pdbx_strand_id
1 'polypeptide(L)'
;MPTPLCLRLVRLEEESVQKQKEERRRQNGGSKKVMNEPSLELRLHELRAEKYNGLVRLMKPGCRTIVVLVDLQSRVQLLSKFHKIVWPYRKNKTLVFAYLCVERNVEWFRRVLQLSLGGGELRVNARNCVGTVLALNPHRKYFCIYHAKHPECAKPHKRMSRMTRSLGGWAADPEAGAFIGFHTEPDSSSDEAPDPPTIGAYLE
;
A
#
# COMPACT_ATOMS: atom_id res chain seq x y z
N MET A 1 4.48 -11.81 -4.67
CA MET A 1 4.41 -12.35 -3.30
C MET A 1 5.34 -11.59 -2.35
N PRO A 2 4.88 -10.57 -1.61
CA PRO A 2 5.58 -10.13 -0.40
C PRO A 2 5.59 -11.30 0.61
N THR A 3 6.72 -11.57 1.26
CA THR A 3 6.80 -12.68 2.22
C THR A 3 5.86 -12.46 3.42
N PRO A 4 5.33 -13.52 4.06
CA PRO A 4 4.44 -13.38 5.23
C PRO A 4 5.03 -12.53 6.35
N LEU A 5 6.35 -12.61 6.52
CA LEU A 5 7.11 -11.79 7.47
C LEU A 5 7.10 -10.29 7.12
N CYS A 6 7.08 -9.93 5.84
CA CYS A 6 6.96 -8.54 5.40
C CYS A 6 5.58 -7.97 5.74
N LEU A 7 4.51 -8.73 5.49
CA LEU A 7 3.13 -8.34 5.85
C LEU A 7 2.98 -8.16 7.37
N ARG A 8 3.57 -9.06 8.17
CA ARG A 8 3.58 -8.96 9.64
C ARG A 8 4.31 -7.71 10.13
N LEU A 9 5.48 -7.38 9.55
CA LEU A 9 6.25 -6.19 9.93
C LEU A 9 5.52 -4.89 9.55
N VAL A 10 4.80 -4.85 8.43
CA VAL A 10 3.97 -3.69 8.06
C VAL A 10 2.87 -3.47 9.10
N ARG A 11 2.13 -4.51 9.47
CA ARG A 11 1.07 -4.41 10.50
C ARG A 11 1.60 -3.94 11.85
N LEU A 12 2.74 -4.46 12.30
CA LEU A 12 3.37 -4.04 13.56
C LEU A 12 3.79 -2.56 13.55
N GLU A 13 4.30 -2.06 12.43
CA GLU A 13 4.62 -0.63 12.27
C GLU A 13 3.34 0.22 12.23
N GLU A 14 2.30 -0.21 11.52
CA GLU A 14 0.99 0.47 11.46
C GLU A 14 0.34 0.58 12.85
N GLU A 15 0.33 -0.50 13.64
CA GLU A 15 -0.16 -0.51 15.02
C GLU A 15 0.65 0.40 15.94
N SER A 16 1.98 0.38 15.83
CA SER A 16 2.89 1.26 16.60
C SER A 16 2.61 2.74 16.31
N VAL A 17 2.49 3.10 15.04
CA VAL A 17 2.18 4.47 14.59
C VAL A 17 0.78 4.90 15.04
N GLN A 18 -0.20 4.00 14.99
CA GLN A 18 -1.57 4.30 15.43
C GLN A 18 -1.65 4.51 16.95
N LYS A 19 -0.98 3.68 17.77
CA LYS A 19 -0.87 3.86 19.23
C LYS A 19 -0.23 5.21 19.57
N GLN A 20 0.91 5.53 18.93
CA GLN A 20 1.62 6.80 19.15
C GLN A 20 0.86 8.04 18.62
N LYS A 21 -0.14 7.84 17.75
CA LYS A 21 -1.07 8.88 17.30
C LYS A 21 -2.23 9.06 18.28
N GLU A 22 -2.76 7.98 18.83
CA GLU A 22 -3.81 8.03 19.85
C GLU A 22 -3.30 8.65 21.16
N GLU A 23 -2.13 8.24 21.62
CA GLU A 23 -1.46 8.80 22.80
C GLU A 23 -1.27 10.33 22.68
N ARG A 24 -0.83 10.81 21.51
CA ARG A 24 -0.74 12.25 21.21
C ARG A 24 -2.11 12.95 21.15
N ARG A 25 -3.19 12.27 20.74
CA ARG A 25 -4.56 12.84 20.83
C ARG A 25 -5.03 12.97 22.27
N ARG A 26 -4.68 12.02 23.15
CA ARG A 26 -4.98 12.07 24.59
C ARG A 26 -4.19 13.17 25.30
N GLN A 27 -2.92 13.37 24.95
CA GLN A 27 -2.05 14.40 25.55
C GLN A 27 -2.35 15.84 25.09
N ASN A 28 -2.90 16.04 23.88
CA ASN A 28 -3.21 17.38 23.35
C ASN A 28 -4.45 18.07 24.00
N GLY A 29 -5.02 17.52 25.07
CA GLY A 29 -6.15 18.10 25.79
C GLY A 29 -5.81 19.32 26.67
N GLY A 30 -4.53 19.62 26.90
CA GLY A 30 -4.11 20.74 27.74
C GLY A 30 -2.74 21.30 27.37
N SER A 31 -2.56 22.61 27.59
CA SER A 31 -1.31 23.38 27.46
C SER A 31 -0.77 23.62 26.04
N LYS A 32 -1.14 24.78 25.46
CA LYS A 32 -0.37 25.42 24.37
C LYS A 32 1.00 25.90 24.89
N LYS A 33 1.99 25.02 24.98
CA LYS A 33 3.38 25.44 25.21
C LYS A 33 4.05 25.75 23.87
N VAL A 34 4.16 27.04 23.54
CA VAL A 34 4.93 27.52 22.38
C VAL A 34 6.41 27.36 22.69
N MET A 35 6.90 26.13 22.57
CA MET A 35 8.33 25.85 22.61
C MET A 35 8.83 25.87 21.17
N ASN A 36 9.85 26.70 20.91
CA ASN A 36 10.51 26.82 19.60
C ASN A 36 11.43 25.60 19.37
N GLU A 37 10.84 24.41 19.40
CA GLU A 37 11.49 23.16 19.00
C GLU A 37 11.77 23.26 17.50
N PRO A 38 13.02 23.06 17.03
CA PRO A 38 13.36 23.20 15.62
C PRO A 38 12.48 22.24 14.84
N SER A 39 11.51 22.80 14.11
CA SER A 39 10.41 22.04 13.53
C SER A 39 10.99 21.01 12.57
N LEU A 40 11.08 19.76 13.03
CA LEU A 40 11.65 18.64 12.27
C LEU A 40 10.81 18.45 11.01
N GLU A 41 11.25 19.14 9.96
CA GLU A 41 10.63 19.31 8.67
C GLU A 41 10.75 18.00 7.91
N LEU A 42 9.61 17.38 7.58
CA LEU A 42 9.63 16.23 6.69
C LEU A 42 9.93 16.73 5.28
N ARG A 43 11.18 16.55 4.86
CA ARG A 43 11.68 16.88 3.52
C ARG A 43 11.40 15.74 2.55
N LEU A 44 10.82 16.10 1.40
CA LEU A 44 10.64 15.20 0.26
C LEU A 44 11.73 15.48 -0.77
N HIS A 45 12.66 14.55 -0.94
CA HIS A 45 13.79 14.71 -1.85
C HIS A 45 13.44 14.23 -3.27
N GLU A 46 13.71 15.05 -4.29
CA GLU A 46 13.68 14.57 -5.67
C GLU A 46 14.84 13.58 -5.89
N LEU A 47 14.51 12.35 -6.28
CA LEU A 47 15.48 11.34 -6.68
C LEU A 47 15.93 11.65 -8.12
N ARG A 48 17.17 12.12 -8.25
CA ARG A 48 17.85 12.37 -9.53
C ARG A 48 19.22 11.70 -9.55
N ALA A 49 19.86 11.62 -10.70
CA ALA A 49 21.17 10.96 -10.87
C ALA A 49 22.23 11.53 -9.90
N GLU A 50 22.32 12.86 -9.78
CA GLU A 50 23.26 13.55 -8.88
C GLU A 50 23.05 13.17 -7.40
N LYS A 51 21.80 12.86 -7.02
CA LYS A 51 21.40 12.53 -5.64
C LYS A 51 21.32 11.03 -5.38
N TYR A 52 21.43 10.19 -6.41
CA TYR A 52 21.25 8.74 -6.31
C TYR A 52 22.23 8.10 -5.31
N ASN A 53 23.47 8.59 -5.24
CA ASN A 53 24.44 8.07 -4.29
C ASN A 53 24.02 8.35 -2.83
N GLY A 54 23.56 9.57 -2.51
CA GLY A 54 23.12 9.92 -1.15
C GLY A 54 21.75 9.34 -0.76
N LEU A 55 20.84 9.19 -1.72
CA LEU A 55 19.48 8.68 -1.49
C LEU A 55 19.34 7.16 -1.64
N VAL A 56 20.29 6.48 -2.30
CA VAL A 56 20.20 5.04 -2.56
C VAL A 56 21.53 4.34 -2.24
N ARG A 57 22.63 4.66 -2.93
CA ARG A 57 23.83 3.79 -2.88
C ARG A 57 24.58 3.80 -1.55
N LEU A 58 24.70 4.96 -0.90
CA LEU A 58 25.60 5.21 0.23
C LEU A 58 24.85 5.43 1.56
N MET A 59 23.63 4.92 1.69
CA MET A 59 22.89 5.02 2.95
C MET A 59 23.54 4.15 4.03
N LYS A 60 23.47 4.64 5.28
CA LYS A 60 23.91 3.87 6.45
C LYS A 60 23.07 2.58 6.62
N PRO A 61 23.63 1.50 7.19
CA PRO A 61 22.87 0.30 7.55
C PRO A 61 21.62 0.65 8.38
N GLY A 62 20.52 -0.04 8.12
CA GLY A 62 19.23 0.22 8.75
C GLY A 62 18.38 1.31 8.07
N CYS A 63 19.01 2.27 7.37
CA CYS A 63 18.26 3.30 6.64
C CYS A 63 17.59 2.76 5.37
N ARG A 64 16.44 3.36 5.01
CA ARG A 64 15.67 3.04 3.80
C ARG A 64 15.15 4.31 3.16
N THR A 65 15.10 4.34 1.84
CA THR A 65 14.46 5.43 1.09
C THR A 65 13.11 4.98 0.56
N ILE A 66 12.07 5.72 0.92
CA ILE A 66 10.70 5.52 0.45
C ILE A 66 10.45 6.52 -0.69
N VAL A 67 10.31 6.02 -1.91
CA VAL A 67 10.18 6.82 -3.14
C VAL A 67 8.76 6.68 -3.69
N VAL A 68 8.04 7.78 -3.88
CA VAL A 68 6.78 7.78 -4.65
C VAL A 68 7.03 8.15 -6.12
N LEU A 69 6.47 7.38 -7.05
CA LEU A 69 6.49 7.71 -8.48
C LEU A 69 5.40 8.76 -8.78
N VAL A 70 5.80 9.83 -9.46
CA VAL A 70 4.90 10.93 -9.88
C VAL A 70 5.12 11.26 -11.36
N ASP A 71 4.07 11.73 -12.04
CA ASP A 71 4.18 12.45 -13.31
C ASP A 71 4.30 13.96 -13.06
N LEU A 72 4.50 14.77 -14.11
CA LEU A 72 4.61 16.21 -13.94
C LEU A 72 3.29 16.87 -13.49
N GLN A 73 2.16 16.33 -13.95
CA GLN A 73 0.81 16.88 -13.78
C GLN A 73 0.24 16.66 -12.37
N SER A 74 0.29 15.43 -11.86
CA SER A 74 -0.28 15.08 -10.54
C SER A 74 0.70 15.30 -9.39
N ARG A 75 1.98 15.61 -9.65
CA ARG A 75 3.06 15.85 -8.66
C ARG A 75 2.58 16.63 -7.44
N VAL A 76 1.99 17.81 -7.63
CA VAL A 76 1.59 18.69 -6.51
C VAL A 76 0.56 18.01 -5.61
N GLN A 77 -0.45 17.36 -6.19
CA GLN A 77 -1.52 16.69 -5.45
C GLN A 77 -1.02 15.40 -4.77
N LEU A 78 -0.21 14.60 -5.47
CA LEU A 78 0.35 13.35 -4.92
C LEU A 78 1.34 13.63 -3.81
N LEU A 79 2.26 14.59 -3.96
CA LEU A 79 3.20 14.92 -2.90
C LEU A 79 2.49 15.51 -1.68
N SER A 80 1.44 16.30 -1.84
CA SER A 80 0.62 16.78 -0.70
C SER A 80 -0.06 15.64 0.06
N LYS A 81 -0.64 14.66 -0.66
CA LYS A 81 -1.24 13.45 -0.05
C LYS A 81 -0.18 12.57 0.63
N PHE A 82 0.92 12.30 -0.07
CA PHE A 82 2.04 11.50 0.43
C PHE A 82 2.65 12.10 1.68
N HIS A 83 2.93 13.41 1.69
CA HIS A 83 3.46 14.15 2.85
C HIS A 83 2.59 13.95 4.10
N LYS A 84 1.27 14.10 3.98
CA LYS A 84 0.32 13.85 5.09
C LYS A 84 0.37 12.41 5.61
N ILE A 85 0.55 11.43 4.73
CA ILE A 85 0.68 10.01 5.09
C ILE A 85 2.01 9.73 5.80
N VAL A 86 3.12 10.32 5.33
CA VAL A 86 4.45 10.08 5.91
C VAL A 86 4.78 10.99 7.11
N TRP A 87 3.99 12.04 7.36
CA TRP A 87 4.17 12.99 8.47
C TRP A 87 4.35 12.36 9.87
N PRO A 88 3.64 11.28 10.27
CA PRO A 88 3.88 10.63 11.57
C PRO A 88 5.33 10.17 11.76
N TYR A 89 5.99 9.77 10.67
CA TYR A 89 7.36 9.25 10.63
C TYR A 89 8.44 10.34 10.59
N ARG A 90 8.10 11.65 10.63
CA ARG A 90 9.07 12.76 10.52
C ARG A 90 10.21 12.75 11.55
N LYS A 91 10.05 12.04 12.68
CA LYS A 91 11.08 11.87 13.71
C LYS A 91 11.99 10.64 13.47
N ASN A 92 11.64 9.75 12.53
CA ASN A 92 12.38 8.53 12.25
C ASN A 92 13.59 8.82 11.34
N LYS A 93 14.79 8.89 11.94
CA LYS A 93 16.06 9.15 11.23
C LYS A 93 16.50 8.03 10.28
N THR A 94 15.84 6.86 10.30
CA THR A 94 16.15 5.75 9.40
C THR A 94 15.33 5.78 8.10
N LEU A 95 14.27 6.58 8.02
CA LEU A 95 13.45 6.73 6.82
C LEU A 95 13.77 8.04 6.11
N VAL A 96 14.15 7.95 4.84
CA VAL A 96 14.27 9.10 3.94
C VAL A 96 13.10 9.07 2.97
N PHE A 97 12.42 10.19 2.81
CA PHE A 97 11.26 10.30 1.93
C PHE A 97 11.63 11.03 0.65
N ALA A 98 11.26 10.45 -0.49
CA ALA A 98 11.66 10.91 -1.80
C ALA A 98 10.54 10.75 -2.83
N TYR A 99 10.72 11.37 -3.98
CA TYR A 99 9.86 11.19 -5.15
C TYR A 99 10.67 11.10 -6.43
N LEU A 100 10.13 10.42 -7.44
CA LEU A 100 10.76 10.24 -8.74
C LEU A 100 9.77 10.62 -9.85
N CYS A 101 10.15 11.59 -10.68
CA CYS A 101 9.41 11.96 -11.88
C CYS A 101 9.57 10.85 -12.92
N VAL A 102 8.54 10.02 -13.10
CA VAL A 102 8.61 8.78 -13.89
C VAL A 102 8.93 9.05 -15.36
N GLU A 103 8.35 10.09 -15.97
CA GLU A 103 8.57 10.51 -17.36
C GLU A 103 10.05 10.71 -17.71
N ARG A 104 10.85 11.21 -16.76
CA ARG A 104 12.29 11.46 -16.93
C ARG A 104 13.17 10.26 -16.60
N ASN A 105 12.59 9.22 -15.98
CA ASN A 105 13.32 8.11 -15.37
C ASN A 105 12.72 6.74 -15.73
N VAL A 106 11.95 6.65 -16.83
CA VAL A 106 11.25 5.42 -17.25
C VAL A 106 12.23 4.25 -17.37
N GLU A 107 13.40 4.46 -17.99
CA GLU A 107 14.40 3.41 -18.20
C GLU A 107 15.10 2.96 -16.91
N TRP A 108 15.20 3.83 -15.89
CA TRP A 108 15.66 3.40 -14.57
C TRP A 108 14.59 2.50 -13.92
N PHE A 109 13.32 2.92 -13.95
CA PHE A 109 12.25 2.14 -13.33
C PHE A 109 11.96 0.83 -14.08
N ARG A 110 12.09 0.82 -15.41
CA ARG A 110 12.00 -0.39 -16.25
C ARG A 110 13.03 -1.43 -15.81
N ARG A 111 14.29 -1.03 -15.63
CA ARG A 111 15.34 -1.93 -15.12
C ARG A 111 15.07 -2.43 -13.71
N VAL A 112 14.54 -1.60 -12.82
CA VAL A 112 14.10 -2.04 -11.47
C VAL A 112 13.01 -3.11 -11.58
N LEU A 113 12.00 -2.94 -12.45
CA LEU A 113 10.96 -3.94 -12.68
C LEU A 113 11.48 -5.22 -13.33
N GLN A 114 12.41 -5.13 -14.29
CA GLN A 114 13.04 -6.32 -14.90
C GLN A 114 13.78 -7.17 -13.87
N LEU A 115 14.46 -6.55 -12.89
CA LEU A 115 15.08 -7.25 -11.77
C LEU A 115 14.06 -7.94 -10.85
N SER A 116 12.84 -7.42 -10.72
CA SER A 116 11.76 -8.09 -9.96
C SER A 116 11.09 -9.24 -10.70
N LEU A 117 11.02 -9.16 -12.04
CA LEU A 117 10.18 -10.03 -12.87
C LEU A 117 10.97 -11.06 -13.68
N GLY A 118 12.27 -11.22 -13.42
CA GLY A 118 13.09 -12.26 -14.05
C GLY A 118 13.59 -11.93 -15.46
N GLY A 119 13.77 -10.65 -15.79
CA GLY A 119 14.54 -10.22 -16.98
C GLY A 119 13.80 -10.12 -18.31
N GLY A 120 12.50 -10.40 -18.39
CA GLY A 120 11.71 -10.26 -19.62
C GLY A 120 11.68 -8.84 -20.21
N GLU A 121 11.35 -8.71 -21.49
CA GLU A 121 11.18 -7.40 -22.15
C GLU A 121 9.90 -6.72 -21.65
N LEU A 122 10.05 -5.75 -20.74
CA LEU A 122 8.93 -5.09 -20.10
C LEU A 122 8.60 -3.74 -20.76
N ARG A 123 7.47 -3.66 -21.45
CA ARG A 123 6.93 -2.39 -21.99
C ARG A 123 6.21 -1.60 -20.90
N VAL A 124 6.95 -0.72 -20.23
CA VAL A 124 6.46 0.07 -19.08
C VAL A 124 5.78 1.36 -19.55
N ASN A 125 4.46 1.45 -19.39
CA ASN A 125 3.73 2.70 -19.58
C ASN A 125 3.86 3.59 -18.33
N ALA A 126 4.65 4.66 -18.44
CA ALA A 126 4.93 5.61 -17.37
C ALA A 126 3.67 6.13 -16.65
N ARG A 127 2.58 6.39 -17.38
CA ARG A 127 1.30 6.88 -16.79
C ARG A 127 0.66 5.86 -15.87
N ASN A 128 0.80 4.58 -16.17
CA ASN A 128 0.27 3.49 -15.33
C ASN A 128 1.10 3.27 -14.06
N CYS A 129 2.31 3.83 -13.97
CA CYS A 129 3.21 3.66 -12.83
C CYS A 129 3.10 4.80 -11.80
N VAL A 130 2.37 5.87 -12.11
CA VAL A 130 2.12 7.00 -11.20
C VAL A 130 1.43 6.50 -9.92
N GLY A 131 1.89 6.98 -8.75
CA GLY A 131 1.40 6.55 -7.44
C GLY A 131 1.99 5.22 -6.92
N THR A 132 2.86 4.55 -7.68
CA THR A 132 3.66 3.43 -7.16
C THR A 132 4.61 3.92 -6.07
N VAL A 133 4.77 3.15 -4.99
CA VAL A 133 5.73 3.43 -3.92
C VAL A 133 6.81 2.35 -3.90
N LEU A 134 8.07 2.77 -3.83
CA LEU A 134 9.24 1.90 -3.72
C LEU A 134 9.87 2.09 -2.34
N ALA A 135 10.18 0.99 -1.65
CA ALA A 135 11.00 1.01 -0.45
C ALA A 135 12.38 0.40 -0.78
N LEU A 136 13.42 1.22 -0.83
CA LEU A 136 14.78 0.82 -1.22
C LEU A 136 15.62 0.51 0.04
N ASN A 137 16.19 -0.69 0.13
CA ASN A 137 17.14 -1.08 1.17
C ASN A 137 18.50 -1.46 0.53
N PRO A 138 19.44 -0.51 0.40
CA PRO A 138 20.71 -0.75 -0.29
C PRO A 138 21.62 -1.72 0.46
N HIS A 139 21.65 -1.64 1.80
CA HIS A 139 22.51 -2.47 2.64
C HIS A 139 22.14 -3.96 2.53
N ARG A 140 20.83 -4.27 2.59
CA ARG A 140 20.33 -5.65 2.44
C ARG A 140 20.03 -6.02 0.98
N LYS A 141 20.41 -5.17 0.01
CA LYS A 141 20.29 -5.37 -1.45
C LYS A 141 18.90 -5.83 -1.92
N TYR A 142 17.83 -5.30 -1.31
CA TYR A 142 16.46 -5.57 -1.73
C TYR A 142 15.64 -4.29 -1.84
N PHE A 143 14.52 -4.37 -2.53
CA PHE A 143 13.51 -3.34 -2.55
C PHE A 143 12.12 -3.97 -2.51
N CYS A 144 11.13 -3.19 -2.08
CA CYS A 144 9.71 -3.55 -2.14
C CYS A 144 8.99 -2.59 -3.08
N ILE A 145 8.02 -3.09 -3.86
CA ILE A 145 7.14 -2.29 -4.70
C ILE A 145 5.71 -2.41 -4.15
N TYR A 146 5.04 -1.28 -3.98
CA TYR A 146 3.60 -1.21 -3.74
C TYR A 146 2.93 -0.46 -4.88
N HIS A 147 1.89 -1.05 -5.47
CA HIS A 147 1.12 -0.46 -6.55
C HIS A 147 -0.39 -0.65 -6.29
N ALA A 148 -1.14 0.45 -6.17
CA ALA A 148 -2.54 0.40 -5.73
C ALA A 148 -3.48 -0.36 -6.70
N LYS A 149 -3.17 -0.36 -8.01
CA LYS A 149 -3.94 -1.10 -9.03
C LYS A 149 -3.42 -2.52 -9.28
N HIS A 150 -2.60 -3.09 -8.38
CA HIS A 150 -2.14 -4.48 -8.54
C HIS A 150 -3.35 -5.42 -8.60
N PRO A 151 -3.42 -6.41 -9.52
CA PRO A 151 -4.60 -7.25 -9.69
C PRO A 151 -4.98 -8.05 -8.44
N GLU A 152 -4.03 -8.33 -7.54
CA GLU A 152 -4.29 -8.93 -6.22
C GLU A 152 -5.13 -8.00 -5.30
N CYS A 153 -5.02 -6.68 -5.46
CA CYS A 153 -5.79 -5.66 -4.75
C CYS A 153 -7.12 -5.34 -5.46
N ALA A 154 -7.24 -5.68 -6.74
CA ALA A 154 -8.43 -5.45 -7.57
C ALA A 154 -9.54 -6.49 -7.36
N LYS A 155 -9.33 -7.53 -6.54
CA LYS A 155 -10.43 -8.33 -5.98
C LYS A 155 -11.09 -7.50 -4.87
N PRO A 156 -12.27 -6.88 -5.08
CA PRO A 156 -12.99 -6.28 -3.97
C PRO A 156 -13.30 -7.40 -2.98
N HIS A 157 -12.83 -7.25 -1.74
CA HIS A 157 -13.13 -8.20 -0.68
C HIS A 157 -14.60 -8.01 -0.28
N LYS A 158 -15.54 -8.49 -1.12
CA LYS A 158 -17.01 -8.34 -0.95
C LYS A 158 -17.49 -8.88 0.41
N ARG A 159 -16.69 -9.73 1.07
CA ARG A 159 -16.88 -10.22 2.43
C ARG A 159 -16.62 -9.16 3.52
N MET A 160 -15.73 -8.19 3.28
CA MET A 160 -15.37 -7.16 4.28
C MET A 160 -16.48 -6.13 4.49
N SER A 161 -17.19 -5.71 3.44
CA SER A 161 -18.36 -4.82 3.55
C SER A 161 -19.58 -5.47 4.22
N ARG A 162 -19.63 -6.81 4.34
CA ARG A 162 -20.64 -7.49 5.16
C ARG A 162 -20.19 -7.57 6.62
N MET A 163 -18.91 -7.90 6.86
CA MET A 163 -18.33 -8.04 8.19
C MET A 163 -18.47 -6.77 9.05
N THR A 164 -18.28 -5.58 8.46
CA THR A 164 -18.42 -4.31 9.19
C THR A 164 -19.87 -3.91 9.50
N ARG A 165 -20.87 -4.56 8.88
CA ARG A 165 -22.29 -4.39 9.22
C ARG A 165 -22.80 -5.40 10.24
N SER A 166 -22.21 -6.60 10.33
CA SER A 166 -22.62 -7.62 11.31
C SER A 166 -21.92 -7.52 12.67
N LEU A 167 -20.79 -6.82 12.77
CA LEU A 167 -20.02 -6.67 14.03
C LEU A 167 -20.46 -5.47 14.89
N GLY A 168 -21.65 -4.92 14.63
CA GLY A 168 -22.24 -3.78 15.35
C GLY A 168 -23.35 -4.16 16.34
N GLY A 169 -23.54 -5.45 16.66
CA GLY A 169 -24.68 -5.92 17.44
C GLY A 169 -24.43 -7.16 18.30
N TRP A 170 -24.30 -6.91 19.61
CA TRP A 170 -24.72 -7.74 20.75
C TRP A 170 -23.89 -9.00 21.15
N ALA A 171 -23.41 -8.92 22.40
CA ALA A 171 -23.25 -9.97 23.42
C ALA A 171 -22.30 -11.20 23.20
N ALA A 172 -21.20 -11.16 23.96
CA ALA A 172 -20.63 -12.20 24.84
C ALA A 172 -20.66 -13.70 24.46
N ASP A 173 -19.47 -14.27 24.17
CA ASP A 173 -19.02 -15.60 24.64
C ASP A 173 -17.46 -15.69 24.55
N PRO A 174 -16.71 -16.38 25.45
CA PRO A 174 -15.27 -16.17 25.59
C PRO A 174 -14.35 -17.18 24.85
N GLU A 175 -14.86 -18.05 23.97
CA GLU A 175 -14.05 -19.10 23.29
C GLU A 175 -14.02 -19.02 21.75
N ALA A 176 -14.31 -17.86 21.15
CA ALA A 176 -14.24 -17.64 19.70
C ALA A 176 -12.78 -17.50 19.17
N GLY A 177 -11.94 -18.51 19.43
CA GLY A 177 -10.50 -18.54 19.18
C GLY A 177 -9.97 -19.82 18.52
N ALA A 178 -10.82 -20.60 17.84
CA ALA A 178 -10.42 -21.84 17.18
C ALA A 178 -9.77 -21.61 15.80
N PHE A 179 -8.54 -22.10 15.65
CA PHE A 179 -7.66 -21.89 14.49
C PHE A 179 -7.62 -23.14 13.60
N ILE A 180 -7.99 -22.98 12.33
CA ILE A 180 -7.87 -23.96 11.22
C ILE A 180 -8.66 -25.27 11.41
N GLY A 181 -9.71 -25.44 10.60
CA GLY A 181 -10.37 -26.71 10.35
C GLY A 181 -10.88 -26.77 8.91
N PHE A 182 -10.25 -27.60 8.07
CA PHE A 182 -10.76 -27.92 6.74
C PHE A 182 -11.85 -28.99 6.87
N HIS A 183 -13.06 -28.72 6.37
CA HIS A 183 -13.83 -29.64 5.54
C HIS A 183 -15.07 -28.88 5.01
N THR A 184 -15.24 -28.88 3.68
CA THR A 184 -16.47 -28.41 3.01
C THR A 184 -17.01 -29.56 2.16
N GLU A 185 -18.30 -29.44 1.83
CA GLU A 185 -19.19 -30.31 1.03
C GLU A 185 -19.99 -31.37 1.83
N PRO A 186 -21.25 -31.69 1.46
CA PRO A 186 -22.04 -31.20 0.30
C PRO A 186 -23.51 -30.75 0.58
N ASP A 187 -24.19 -30.27 -0.48
CA ASP A 187 -25.66 -30.25 -0.78
C ASP A 187 -26.66 -29.45 0.13
N SER A 188 -27.77 -28.85 -0.35
CA SER A 188 -28.64 -29.24 -1.47
C SER A 188 -29.61 -28.15 -2.02
N SER A 189 -30.31 -28.53 -3.11
CA SER A 189 -31.32 -27.93 -4.02
C SER A 189 -32.47 -27.00 -3.52
N SER A 190 -32.95 -26.14 -4.43
CA SER A 190 -34.39 -25.84 -4.78
C SER A 190 -34.41 -24.90 -6.01
N ASP A 191 -34.77 -25.33 -7.22
CA ASP A 191 -36.11 -25.40 -7.86
C ASP A 191 -36.75 -24.04 -8.27
N GLU A 192 -36.85 -23.78 -9.58
CA GLU A 192 -37.79 -22.79 -10.17
C GLU A 192 -38.07 -23.03 -11.67
N ALA A 193 -39.35 -23.14 -12.05
CA ALA A 193 -39.89 -23.06 -13.42
C ALA A 193 -41.35 -22.55 -13.31
N PRO A 194 -41.79 -21.57 -14.14
CA PRO A 194 -42.46 -21.85 -15.43
C PRO A 194 -42.06 -20.78 -16.51
N ASP A 195 -42.73 -20.50 -17.66
CA ASP A 195 -43.98 -20.94 -18.33
C ASP A 195 -43.85 -20.71 -19.87
N PRO A 196 -44.67 -21.31 -20.77
CA PRO A 196 -44.58 -21.16 -22.23
C PRO A 196 -45.51 -20.06 -22.81
N PRO A 197 -45.32 -19.60 -24.08
CA PRO A 197 -46.34 -19.93 -25.11
C PRO A 197 -45.90 -20.01 -26.62
N THR A 198 -46.57 -20.92 -27.33
CA THR A 198 -46.98 -21.02 -28.77
C THR A 198 -46.17 -20.46 -29.99
N ILE A 199 -45.80 -21.42 -30.87
CA ILE A 199 -46.07 -21.57 -32.33
C ILE A 199 -45.87 -20.39 -33.31
N GLY A 200 -45.04 -20.64 -34.34
CA GLY A 200 -45.10 -20.04 -35.68
C GLY A 200 -44.39 -20.95 -36.70
N ALA A 201 -45.00 -21.22 -37.86
CA ALA A 201 -44.54 -22.24 -38.82
C ALA A 201 -44.08 -21.65 -40.17
N TYR A 202 -42.97 -22.19 -40.71
CA TYR A 202 -42.56 -22.24 -42.13
C TYR A 202 -41.62 -23.45 -42.25
N LEU A 203 -41.90 -24.51 -43.02
CA LEU A 203 -41.78 -24.64 -44.50
C LEU A 203 -40.37 -24.39 -45.05
N GLU A 204 -39.53 -25.43 -45.04
CA GLU A 204 -39.16 -26.23 -46.24
C GLU A 204 -38.81 -27.67 -45.82
#